data_AF-A0A959FE49-F1
#
_entry.id   AF-A0A959FE49-F1
#
_cell.length_a   1.000
_cell.length_b   1.000
_cell.length_c   1.000
_cell.angle_alpha   90.00
_cell.angle_beta   90.00
_cell.angle_gamma   90.00
#
_symmetry.space_group_name_H-M   'P 1'
#
loop_
_entity.id
_entity.type
_entity.pdbx_description
1 polymer ?
#
loop_
_entity_poly.entity_id
_entity_poly.type
_entity_poly.pdbx_seq_one_letter_code
_entity_poly.pdbx_strand_id
1 'polypeptide(L)'
;MKQLIMGALLLTVLWSSCTEPQHKKSVLVFSHTAGYRHQSIEAGIAAIQKLGQENGFEVTATEDPTQIIEEILQDFSAVIFLNTTQDVLDNAQQADFQRYIQAGGGFVGIHAAADTEYDWPWYGELLGGWFSGHPPTQEAEVEVIDDSHPATKKAGLGKVTRTDEWYNYKNFEKEKVHVLVELHESSYEGGKMGDFHPLSWYHEFDGGRAFYTGMGHTPESFSEPFFLDHLLGGIEWAMGSGKLDYSKATTHRVPFENRFVKNTFVSNLYEPMEFDFLPDGRALIIQRKGTILICDTKTGVTDSLTAIPVWDKFEDGLMGVAVDPNYKETNWVYVYYSPPGDESVNQISRFTLDGNTWDFDSEKVIMKVTTQRVTCCHSGGSLEFDRHGNLFLSTGDDTNPFASDGYAPIDERPGREPWDAQRSSSNTNDLRGKILRIHPEPDGSYTIPEGNLFPEGMEKTRPEIFVMGCRNPFRIAIDQKKDWLYWGDV
;
A
#
# COMPACT_ATOMS: atom_id res chain seq x y z
N MET A 1 64.75 38.24 -62.70
CA MET A 1 63.37 37.73 -62.61
C MET A 1 63.36 36.54 -61.65
N LYS A 2 62.77 36.75 -60.47
CA LYS A 2 62.22 35.83 -59.46
C LYS A 2 63.01 34.56 -59.05
N GLN A 3 63.57 34.63 -57.83
CA GLN A 3 63.90 33.51 -56.95
C GLN A 3 62.61 32.91 -56.34
N LEU A 4 62.51 31.58 -56.28
CA LEU A 4 61.46 30.87 -55.54
C LEU A 4 61.89 30.62 -54.10
N ILE A 5 61.06 31.04 -53.16
CA ILE A 5 61.15 30.77 -51.72
C ILE A 5 60.35 29.51 -51.43
N MET A 6 60.98 28.52 -50.78
CA MET A 6 60.35 27.29 -50.31
C MET A 6 59.95 27.48 -48.84
N GLY A 7 58.65 27.61 -48.57
CA GLY A 7 58.09 27.70 -47.22
C GLY A 7 57.66 26.32 -46.73
N ALA A 8 58.20 25.90 -45.58
CA ALA A 8 57.76 24.70 -44.87
C ALA A 8 56.50 25.00 -44.04
N LEU A 9 55.42 24.26 -44.29
CA LEU A 9 54.18 24.33 -43.52
C LEU A 9 54.24 23.27 -42.41
N LEU A 10 54.31 23.70 -41.14
CA LEU A 10 54.10 22.82 -39.98
C LEU A 10 52.59 22.53 -39.85
N LEU A 11 52.19 21.27 -40.01
CA LEU A 11 50.86 20.79 -39.63
C LEU A 11 50.86 20.47 -38.13
N THR A 12 50.22 21.31 -37.32
CA THR A 12 49.84 20.98 -35.95
C THR A 12 48.54 20.18 -35.97
N VAL A 13 48.62 18.88 -35.70
CA VAL A 13 47.45 18.02 -35.50
C VAL A 13 46.92 18.26 -34.08
N LEU A 14 45.85 19.04 -33.97
CA LEU A 14 45.08 19.19 -32.73
C LEU A 14 44.30 17.90 -32.50
N TRP A 15 44.72 17.10 -31.53
CA TRP A 15 43.92 16.00 -31.01
C TRP A 15 42.81 16.61 -30.14
N SER A 16 41.62 16.78 -30.71
CA SER A 16 40.40 16.96 -29.93
C SER A 16 40.06 15.63 -29.27
N SER A 17 40.44 15.45 -28.01
CA SER A 17 39.89 14.40 -27.17
C SER A 17 38.39 14.65 -27.02
N CYS A 18 37.57 13.82 -27.65
CA CYS A 18 36.17 13.67 -27.28
C CYS A 18 36.11 13.03 -25.89
N THR A 19 36.23 13.84 -24.83
CA THR A 19 35.70 13.47 -23.52
C THR A 19 34.17 13.48 -23.65
N GLU A 20 33.55 12.31 -23.49
CA GLU A 20 32.10 12.25 -23.20
C GLU A 20 31.80 13.24 -22.07
N PRO A 21 30.68 13.99 -22.13
CA PRO A 21 30.29 14.85 -21.02
C PRO A 21 30.15 13.99 -19.77
N GLN A 22 31.08 14.15 -18.83
CA GLN A 22 31.04 13.46 -17.55
C GLN A 22 29.72 13.83 -16.89
N HIS A 23 28.85 12.85 -16.65
CA HIS A 23 27.60 13.07 -15.92
C HIS A 23 27.97 13.77 -14.62
N LYS A 24 27.42 14.96 -14.41
CA LYS A 24 27.73 15.74 -13.21
C LYS A 24 27.22 14.94 -12.02
N LYS A 25 28.09 14.67 -11.05
CA LYS A 25 27.70 13.97 -9.82
C LYS A 25 26.77 14.90 -9.03
N SER A 26 25.64 14.38 -8.61
CA SER A 26 24.58 15.13 -7.94
C SER A 26 23.89 14.22 -6.93
N VAL A 27 23.46 14.80 -5.81
CA VAL A 27 22.67 14.10 -4.80
C VAL A 27 21.42 14.89 -4.42
N LEU A 28 20.34 14.18 -4.16
CA LEU A 28 19.11 14.72 -3.60
C LEU A 28 19.06 14.39 -2.11
N VAL A 29 19.09 15.40 -1.25
CA VAL A 29 18.86 15.26 0.20
C VAL A 29 17.36 15.41 0.44
N PHE A 30 16.73 14.33 0.89
CA PHE A 30 15.34 14.27 1.28
C PHE A 30 15.22 14.17 2.80
N SER A 31 14.50 15.11 3.41
CA SER A 31 14.39 15.22 4.89
C SER A 31 12.96 15.43 5.36
N HIS A 32 11.97 14.89 4.63
CA HIS A 32 10.57 14.91 5.06
C HIS A 32 10.36 14.05 6.31
N THR A 33 9.56 14.53 7.26
CA THR A 33 9.25 13.82 8.50
C THR A 33 7.74 13.79 8.72
N ALA A 34 7.14 12.59 8.78
CA ALA A 34 5.76 12.39 9.22
C ALA A 34 5.66 12.07 10.73
N GLY A 35 6.80 11.93 11.41
CA GLY A 35 6.90 11.74 12.86
C GLY A 35 7.79 12.78 13.55
N TYR A 36 8.71 12.31 14.40
CA TYR A 36 9.64 13.19 15.12
C TYR A 36 10.56 13.93 14.14
N ARG A 37 10.80 15.22 14.41
CA ARG A 37 11.71 16.06 13.62
C ARG A 37 13.01 16.31 14.38
N HIS A 38 14.11 15.82 13.85
CA HIS A 38 15.44 16.00 14.42
C HIS A 38 15.97 17.42 14.19
N GLN A 39 16.53 18.03 15.24
CA GLN A 39 17.12 19.38 15.14
C GLN A 39 18.37 19.43 14.26
N SER A 40 18.97 18.28 13.97
CA SER A 40 20.19 18.16 13.18
C SER A 40 19.98 18.20 11.67
N ILE A 41 18.73 18.15 11.16
CA ILE A 41 18.46 18.18 9.71
C ILE A 41 19.15 19.38 9.05
N GLU A 42 19.03 20.56 9.65
CA GLU A 42 19.54 21.81 9.05
C GLU A 42 21.07 21.84 9.05
N ALA A 43 21.68 21.32 10.12
CA ALA A 43 23.13 21.14 10.21
C ALA A 43 23.63 20.10 9.19
N GLY A 44 22.87 19.01 9.01
CA GLY A 44 23.18 17.95 8.05
C GLY A 44 23.11 18.40 6.60
N ILE A 45 22.07 19.15 6.22
CA ILE A 45 21.96 19.75 4.87
C ILE A 45 23.17 20.66 4.62
N ALA A 46 23.51 21.55 5.56
CA ALA A 46 24.63 22.47 5.42
C ALA A 46 25.98 21.74 5.29
N ALA A 47 26.18 20.68 6.09
CA ALA A 47 27.38 19.86 6.03
C ALA A 47 27.50 19.11 4.69
N ILE A 48 26.43 18.48 4.21
CA ILE A 48 26.43 17.76 2.93
C ILE A 48 26.66 18.73 1.77
N GLN A 49 26.05 19.91 1.78
CA GLN A 49 26.29 20.96 0.78
C GLN A 49 27.77 21.39 0.76
N LYS A 50 28.38 21.57 1.93
CA LYS A 50 29.81 21.88 2.04
C LYS A 50 30.67 20.74 1.48
N LEU A 51 30.37 19.48 1.83
CA LEU A 51 31.06 18.31 1.30
C LEU A 51 30.95 18.25 -0.23
N GLY A 52 29.77 18.52 -0.79
CA GLY A 52 29.56 18.58 -2.24
C GLY A 52 30.39 19.67 -2.93
N GLN A 53 30.41 20.88 -2.34
CA GLN A 53 31.22 21.98 -2.84
C GLN A 53 32.72 21.66 -2.83
N GLU A 54 33.20 20.99 -1.78
CA GLU A 54 34.63 20.64 -1.61
C GLU A 54 35.06 19.44 -2.46
N ASN A 55 34.14 18.54 -2.83
CA ASN A 55 34.46 17.26 -3.49
C ASN A 55 33.81 17.08 -4.88
N GLY A 56 33.21 18.14 -5.43
CA GLY A 56 32.81 18.19 -6.84
C GLY A 56 31.51 17.45 -7.16
N PHE A 57 30.53 17.47 -6.26
CA PHE A 57 29.16 17.01 -6.55
C PHE A 57 28.12 18.06 -6.12
N GLU A 58 27.03 18.16 -6.86
CA GLU A 58 25.93 19.07 -6.55
C GLU A 58 24.99 18.48 -5.50
N VAL A 59 24.42 19.36 -4.69
CA VAL A 59 23.50 18.96 -3.62
C VAL A 59 22.22 19.77 -3.76
N THR A 60 21.11 19.07 -3.97
CA THR A 60 19.76 19.63 -3.90
C THR A 60 19.09 19.10 -2.65
N ALA A 61 18.45 19.95 -1.86
CA ALA A 61 17.73 19.53 -0.65
C ALA A 61 16.24 19.82 -0.80
N THR A 62 15.40 18.89 -0.33
CA THR A 62 13.94 19.02 -0.37
C THR A 62 13.28 18.27 0.78
N GLU A 63 12.12 18.77 1.21
CA GLU A 63 11.19 18.07 2.09
C GLU A 63 9.89 17.70 1.36
N ASP A 64 9.82 17.97 0.05
CA ASP A 64 8.66 17.73 -0.78
C ASP A 64 8.73 16.32 -1.41
N PRO A 65 7.86 15.37 -1.00
CA PRO A 65 7.88 14.00 -1.53
C PRO A 65 7.53 13.93 -3.01
N THR A 66 6.91 14.97 -3.59
CA THR A 66 6.66 15.03 -5.05
C THR A 66 7.93 15.09 -5.89
N GLN A 67 9.09 15.32 -5.26
CA GLN A 67 10.41 15.23 -5.90
C GLN A 67 10.92 13.78 -6.02
N ILE A 68 10.30 12.82 -5.32
CA ILE A 68 10.67 11.40 -5.33
C ILE A 68 9.88 10.67 -6.43
N ILE A 69 10.16 11.07 -7.68
CA ILE A 69 9.59 10.48 -8.89
C ILE A 69 10.67 10.23 -9.93
N GLU A 70 10.47 9.26 -10.81
CA GLU A 70 11.47 8.83 -11.80
C GLU A 70 12.00 9.99 -12.66
N GLU A 71 11.11 10.91 -13.08
CA GLU A 71 11.49 12.06 -13.92
C GLU A 71 12.48 13.01 -13.26
N ILE A 72 12.51 13.06 -11.93
CA ILE A 72 13.41 13.92 -11.16
C ILE A 72 14.62 13.12 -10.68
N LEU A 73 14.39 11.91 -10.17
CA LEU A 73 15.44 11.04 -9.64
C LEU A 73 16.48 10.64 -10.70
N GLN A 74 16.10 10.63 -11.99
CA GLN A 74 17.05 10.35 -13.08
C GLN A 74 18.23 11.34 -13.16
N ASP A 75 18.10 12.53 -12.57
CA ASP A 75 19.14 13.56 -12.55
C ASP A 75 20.12 13.40 -11.37
N PHE A 76 19.90 12.43 -10.47
CA PHE A 76 20.66 12.27 -9.23
C PHE A 76 21.40 10.93 -9.15
N SER A 77 22.70 11.00 -8.82
CA SER A 77 23.55 9.82 -8.62
C SER A 77 23.25 9.07 -7.32
N ALA A 78 22.80 9.77 -6.28
CA ALA A 78 22.30 9.18 -5.04
C ALA A 78 21.19 10.02 -4.41
N VAL A 79 20.31 9.37 -3.66
CA VAL A 79 19.31 10.01 -2.81
C VAL A 79 19.67 9.74 -1.35
N ILE A 80 19.69 10.81 -0.55
CA ILE A 80 20.07 10.80 0.86
C ILE A 80 18.81 11.02 1.69
N PHE A 81 18.41 10.04 2.49
CA PHE A 81 17.36 10.19 3.49
C PHE A 81 18.01 10.68 4.77
N LEU A 82 17.90 11.99 5.02
CA LEU A 82 18.48 12.65 6.17
C LEU A 82 17.42 12.81 7.26
N ASN A 83 17.45 11.92 8.25
CA ASN A 83 16.53 11.94 9.39
C ASN A 83 15.05 11.98 9.03
N THR A 84 14.64 11.26 7.98
CA THR A 84 13.22 11.02 7.68
C THR A 84 12.57 10.20 8.80
N THR A 85 11.27 10.34 9.03
CA THR A 85 10.55 9.52 10.04
C THR A 85 9.14 9.19 9.58
N GLN A 86 8.69 7.98 9.93
CA GLN A 86 7.38 7.40 9.62
C GLN A 86 7.15 7.17 8.11
N ASP A 87 5.91 7.25 7.64
CA ASP A 87 5.50 6.99 6.25
C ASP A 87 5.57 8.30 5.45
N VAL A 88 6.49 8.37 4.49
CA VAL A 88 6.87 9.64 3.82
C VAL A 88 6.67 9.61 2.31
N LEU A 89 6.45 8.43 1.72
CA LEU A 89 6.18 8.21 0.30
C LEU A 89 4.85 7.48 0.09
N ASP A 90 4.08 7.91 -0.91
CA ASP A 90 2.92 7.14 -1.36
C ASP A 90 3.31 5.94 -2.25
N ASN A 91 2.35 5.08 -2.57
CA ASN A 91 2.58 3.88 -3.40
C ASN A 91 3.23 4.19 -4.78
N ALA A 92 2.95 5.36 -5.36
CA ALA A 92 3.52 5.73 -6.66
C ALA A 92 4.97 6.19 -6.53
N GLN A 93 5.27 6.97 -5.49
CA GLN A 93 6.62 7.41 -5.15
C GLN A 93 7.50 6.23 -4.71
N GLN A 94 6.95 5.30 -3.92
CA GLN A 94 7.62 4.03 -3.57
C GLN A 94 8.00 3.24 -4.84
N ALA A 95 7.06 3.10 -5.78
CA ALA A 95 7.32 2.40 -7.04
C ALA A 95 8.40 3.10 -7.89
N ASP A 96 8.35 4.44 -8.01
CA ASP A 96 9.35 5.20 -8.74
C ASP A 96 10.74 5.14 -8.05
N PHE A 97 10.79 5.13 -6.71
CA PHE A 97 12.04 4.98 -5.95
C PHE A 97 12.65 3.56 -6.09
N GLN A 98 11.84 2.51 -6.11
CA GLN A 98 12.30 1.16 -6.46
C GLN A 98 12.96 1.13 -7.83
N ARG A 99 12.29 1.71 -8.82
CA ARG A 99 12.79 1.76 -10.20
C ARG A 99 14.10 2.54 -10.28
N TYR A 100 14.25 3.61 -9.50
CA TYR A 100 15.49 4.36 -9.37
C TYR A 100 16.65 3.49 -8.85
N ILE A 101 16.44 2.73 -7.77
CA ILE A 101 17.46 1.80 -7.23
C ILE A 101 17.77 0.70 -8.26
N GLN A 102 16.76 0.11 -8.89
CA GLN A 102 16.90 -0.89 -9.96
C GLN A 102 17.65 -0.38 -11.20
N ALA A 103 17.56 0.91 -11.48
CA ALA A 103 18.33 1.55 -12.54
C ALA A 103 19.81 1.76 -12.17
N GLY A 104 20.23 1.48 -10.93
CA GLY A 104 21.60 1.67 -10.44
C GLY A 104 21.80 2.89 -9.54
N GLY A 105 20.71 3.49 -9.08
CA GLY A 105 20.72 4.62 -8.16
C GLY A 105 21.34 4.29 -6.80
N GLY A 106 21.92 5.32 -6.18
CA GLY A 106 22.50 5.22 -4.83
C GLY A 106 21.49 5.62 -3.74
N PHE A 107 21.53 4.95 -2.60
CA PHE A 107 20.80 5.31 -1.39
C PHE A 107 21.76 5.54 -0.23
N VAL A 108 21.52 6.61 0.51
CA VAL A 108 22.19 6.90 1.79
C VAL A 108 21.14 7.16 2.87
N GLY A 109 21.05 6.28 3.87
CA GLY A 109 20.22 6.51 5.04
C GLY A 109 21.05 7.05 6.21
N ILE A 110 20.58 8.13 6.85
CA ILE A 110 21.24 8.75 8.00
C ILE A 110 20.29 8.72 9.20
N HIS A 111 20.76 8.11 10.29
CA HIS A 111 20.13 8.02 11.60
C HIS A 111 18.65 7.64 11.54
N ALA A 112 17.74 8.63 11.56
CA ALA A 112 16.30 8.39 11.61
C ALA A 112 15.72 7.79 10.32
N ALA A 113 16.48 7.71 9.23
CA ALA A 113 16.11 6.90 8.07
C ALA A 113 15.74 5.45 8.45
N ALA A 114 16.22 4.92 9.58
CA ALA A 114 15.77 3.63 10.09
C ALA A 114 14.39 3.60 10.75
N ASP A 115 13.84 4.75 11.11
CA ASP A 115 12.48 4.96 11.62
C ASP A 115 11.51 5.36 10.48
N THR A 116 11.72 4.85 9.26
CA THR A 116 10.98 5.26 8.05
C THR A 116 10.38 4.03 7.32
N GLU A 117 9.18 4.20 6.73
CA GLU A 117 8.55 3.27 5.78
C GLU A 117 8.35 1.82 6.30
N TYR A 118 7.80 1.67 7.52
CA TYR A 118 7.61 0.36 8.16
C TYR A 118 6.66 -0.59 7.41
N ASP A 119 5.67 -0.06 6.70
CA ASP A 119 4.69 -0.84 5.93
C ASP A 119 5.17 -1.19 4.52
N TRP A 120 6.43 -0.86 4.20
CA TRP A 120 7.07 -1.13 2.93
C TRP A 120 8.28 -2.07 3.10
N PRO A 121 8.07 -3.41 3.10
CA PRO A 121 9.13 -4.38 3.38
C PRO A 121 10.38 -4.25 2.51
N TRP A 122 10.20 -3.84 1.25
CA TRP A 122 11.30 -3.61 0.32
C TRP A 122 12.26 -2.51 0.82
N TYR A 123 11.74 -1.45 1.46
CA TYR A 123 12.60 -0.43 2.09
C TYR A 123 13.39 -0.98 3.27
N GLY A 124 12.76 -1.85 4.08
CA GLY A 124 13.46 -2.55 5.16
C GLY A 124 14.65 -3.38 4.65
N GLU A 125 14.50 -4.03 3.49
CA GLU A 125 15.59 -4.75 2.85
C GLU A 125 16.67 -3.82 2.27
N LEU A 126 16.28 -2.71 1.62
CA LEU A 126 17.22 -1.68 1.14
C LEU A 126 18.04 -1.06 2.27
N LEU A 127 17.40 -0.82 3.41
CA LEU A 127 18.02 -0.22 4.57
C LEU A 127 18.88 -1.23 5.34
N GLY A 128 18.46 -2.49 5.43
CA GLY A 128 19.15 -3.58 6.13
C GLY A 128 18.76 -3.81 7.59
N GLY A 129 17.87 -2.98 8.15
CA GLY A 129 17.32 -3.14 9.50
C GLY A 129 16.55 -1.91 9.96
N TRP A 130 15.48 -2.11 10.74
CA TRP A 130 14.61 -1.01 11.19
C TRP A 130 14.93 -0.55 12.61
N PHE A 131 14.57 0.68 12.92
CA PHE A 131 14.58 1.21 14.27
C PHE A 131 13.70 0.39 15.23
N SER A 132 14.23 0.15 16.43
CA SER A 132 13.53 -0.51 17.54
C SER A 132 13.42 0.35 18.80
N GLY A 133 14.28 1.35 18.99
CA GLY A 133 14.35 2.16 20.21
C GLY A 133 15.75 2.70 20.46
N HIS A 134 15.90 3.68 21.33
CA HIS A 134 17.18 4.28 21.70
C HIS A 134 17.16 4.71 23.18
N PRO A 135 18.32 4.81 23.86
CA PRO A 135 18.45 5.55 25.11
C PRO A 135 18.59 7.07 24.84
N PRO A 136 18.65 7.91 25.90
CA PRO A 136 19.04 9.31 25.74
C PRO A 136 20.42 9.47 25.10
N THR A 137 20.63 10.61 24.44
CA THR A 137 21.92 11.04 23.90
C THR A 137 23.02 10.95 24.96
N GLN A 138 24.10 10.26 24.64
CA GLN A 138 25.22 10.05 25.56
C GLN A 138 26.50 9.72 24.80
N GLU A 139 27.62 9.73 25.51
CA GLU A 139 28.91 9.32 24.96
C GLU A 139 28.98 7.79 24.83
N ALA A 140 29.58 7.29 23.75
CA ALA A 140 29.89 5.87 23.54
C ALA A 140 31.13 5.68 22.67
N GLU A 141 31.75 4.49 22.75
CA GLU A 141 32.82 4.05 21.85
C GLU A 141 32.23 3.44 20.58
N VAL A 142 32.56 4.02 19.43
CA VAL A 142 32.31 3.43 18.10
C VAL A 142 33.60 2.81 17.58
N GLU A 143 33.54 1.65 16.95
CA GLU A 143 34.71 0.95 16.40
C GLU A 143 34.58 0.74 14.90
N VAL A 144 35.57 1.22 14.15
CA VAL A 144 35.76 0.86 12.75
C VAL A 144 36.36 -0.54 12.69
N ILE A 145 35.57 -1.50 12.21
CA ILE A 145 35.95 -2.92 12.09
C ILE A 145 36.39 -3.30 10.67
N ASP A 146 36.09 -2.45 9.68
CA ASP A 146 36.54 -2.58 8.30
C ASP A 146 36.86 -1.20 7.72
N ASP A 147 38.11 -0.97 7.30
CA ASP A 147 38.60 0.27 6.70
C ASP A 147 38.84 0.18 5.17
N SER A 148 38.40 -0.90 4.53
CA SER A 148 38.50 -1.08 3.08
C SER A 148 37.51 -0.21 2.30
N HIS A 149 36.38 0.15 2.93
CA HIS A 149 35.33 0.98 2.34
C HIS A 149 35.65 2.48 2.42
N PRO A 150 35.31 3.31 1.42
CA PRO A 150 35.61 4.75 1.45
C PRO A 150 35.10 5.48 2.71
N ALA A 151 33.95 5.08 3.24
CA ALA A 151 33.36 5.64 4.46
C ALA A 151 34.21 5.42 5.74
N THR A 152 35.17 4.50 5.75
CA THR A 152 35.96 4.19 6.94
C THR A 152 37.46 4.27 6.69
N LYS A 153 37.88 4.31 5.43
CA LYS A 153 39.28 4.33 5.00
C LYS A 153 40.12 5.44 5.60
N LYS A 154 39.55 6.65 5.78
CA LYS A 154 40.29 7.79 6.35
C LYS A 154 40.39 7.72 7.87
N ALA A 155 39.36 7.19 8.53
CA ALA A 155 39.39 6.94 9.97
C ALA A 155 40.41 5.83 10.32
N GLY A 156 40.49 4.79 9.49
CA GLY A 156 41.26 3.58 9.76
C GLY A 156 40.61 2.72 10.84
N LEU A 157 41.13 1.49 11.02
CA LEU A 157 40.66 0.60 12.09
C LEU A 157 40.89 1.19 13.48
N GLY A 158 39.90 1.02 14.36
CA GLY A 158 40.02 1.36 15.78
C GLY A 158 38.81 2.07 16.36
N LYS A 159 38.93 2.44 17.64
CA LYS A 159 37.87 3.05 18.43
C LYS A 159 37.94 4.56 18.44
N VAL A 160 36.77 5.20 18.37
CA VAL A 160 36.58 6.64 18.56
C VAL A 160 35.44 6.84 19.55
N THR A 161 35.64 7.72 20.52
CA THR A 161 34.58 8.12 21.45
C THR A 161 33.77 9.26 20.82
N ARG A 162 32.45 9.12 20.78
CA ARG A 162 31.52 10.11 20.19
C ARG A 162 30.31 10.30 21.10
N THR A 163 29.62 11.42 20.93
CA THR A 163 28.33 11.70 21.60
C THR A 163 27.22 11.82 20.57
N ASP A 164 26.23 10.95 20.64
CA ASP A 164 25.09 10.90 19.71
C ASP A 164 23.90 10.17 20.37
N GLU A 165 22.79 10.00 19.65
CA GLU A 165 21.70 9.10 20.06
C GLU A 165 21.85 7.73 19.38
N TRP A 166 21.92 6.66 20.19
CA TRP A 166 22.31 5.33 19.72
C TRP A 166 21.11 4.41 19.47
N TYR A 167 20.85 4.10 18.21
CA TYR A 167 19.70 3.27 17.82
C TYR A 167 19.94 1.79 18.05
N ASN A 168 18.94 1.10 18.60
CA ASN A 168 18.80 -0.35 18.54
C ASN A 168 17.95 -0.71 17.32
N TYR A 169 18.22 -1.86 16.72
CA TYR A 169 17.60 -2.30 15.48
C TYR A 169 16.78 -3.58 15.64
N LYS A 170 15.71 -3.71 14.86
CA LYS A 170 14.91 -4.94 14.69
C LYS A 170 15.02 -5.43 13.26
N ASN A 171 14.84 -6.74 13.06
CA ASN A 171 14.90 -7.39 11.74
C ASN A 171 16.23 -7.14 10.99
N PHE A 172 17.33 -6.95 11.72
CA PHE A 172 18.65 -6.81 11.12
C PHE A 172 19.19 -8.18 10.70
N GLU A 173 19.55 -8.34 9.43
CA GLU A 173 20.09 -9.57 8.88
C GLU A 173 21.57 -9.39 8.52
N LYS A 174 22.46 -9.72 9.48
CA LYS A 174 23.92 -9.55 9.36
C LYS A 174 24.51 -10.11 8.06
N GLU A 175 24.02 -11.24 7.58
CA GLU A 175 24.55 -11.92 6.40
C GLU A 175 24.17 -11.24 5.07
N LYS A 176 23.23 -10.28 5.08
CA LYS A 176 22.77 -9.55 3.88
C LYS A 176 23.46 -8.19 3.69
N VAL A 177 24.23 -7.73 4.68
CA VAL A 177 24.91 -6.44 4.66
C VAL A 177 26.37 -6.60 5.09
N HIS A 178 27.19 -5.63 4.72
CA HIS A 178 28.59 -5.57 5.14
C HIS A 178 28.77 -4.47 6.18
N VAL A 179 29.01 -4.85 7.44
CA VAL A 179 29.14 -3.91 8.56
C VAL A 179 30.54 -3.30 8.61
N LEU A 180 30.59 -1.99 8.75
CA LEU A 180 31.80 -1.17 8.76
C LEU A 180 32.15 -0.65 10.15
N VAL A 181 31.12 -0.29 10.92
CA VAL A 181 31.25 0.32 12.23
C VAL A 181 30.32 -0.38 13.21
N GLU A 182 30.84 -0.74 14.38
CA GLU A 182 30.09 -1.28 15.51
C GLU A 182 30.05 -0.28 16.68
N LEU A 183 29.03 -0.39 17.52
CA LEU A 183 28.87 0.35 18.76
C LEU A 183 29.19 -0.56 19.96
N HIS A 184 30.03 -0.10 20.90
CA HIS A 184 30.40 -0.91 22.06
C HIS A 184 29.41 -0.70 23.21
N GLU A 185 28.46 -1.62 23.40
CA GLU A 185 27.47 -1.52 24.48
C GLU A 185 28.07 -1.51 25.90
N SER A 186 29.33 -1.93 26.09
CA SER A 186 30.03 -1.77 27.38
C SER A 186 30.40 -0.32 27.72
N SER A 187 30.28 0.61 26.77
CA SER A 187 30.70 2.01 26.93
C SER A 187 29.55 2.97 27.24
N TYR A 188 28.30 2.51 27.19
CA TYR A 188 27.11 3.35 27.40
C TYR A 188 25.93 2.53 27.97
N GLU A 189 24.86 3.20 28.43
CA GLU A 189 23.67 2.52 28.96
C GLU A 189 22.50 2.49 27.96
N GLY A 190 21.80 1.35 27.87
CA GLY A 190 20.55 1.20 27.11
C GLY A 190 20.66 0.54 25.73
N GLY A 191 21.81 -0.05 25.42
CA GLY A 191 21.97 -1.00 24.32
C GLY A 191 21.13 -2.28 24.51
N LYS A 192 20.69 -2.86 23.39
CA LYS A 192 19.81 -4.04 23.33
C LYS A 192 20.19 -5.01 22.20
N MET A 193 21.30 -4.77 21.50
CA MET A 193 21.83 -5.60 20.42
C MET A 193 22.85 -6.63 20.94
N GLY A 194 23.38 -6.44 22.15
CA GLY A 194 24.30 -7.37 22.81
C GLY A 194 25.74 -7.23 22.30
N ASP A 195 26.44 -8.35 22.15
CA ASP A 195 27.87 -8.36 21.77
C ASP A 195 28.14 -7.84 20.35
N PHE A 196 27.10 -7.70 19.52
CA PHE A 196 27.21 -7.21 18.15
C PHE A 196 26.16 -6.13 17.91
N HIS A 197 26.60 -4.88 17.90
CA HIS A 197 25.75 -3.72 17.64
C HIS A 197 26.19 -3.02 16.35
N PRO A 198 25.54 -3.29 15.20
CA PRO A 198 25.88 -2.65 13.94
C PRO A 198 25.50 -1.17 13.99
N LEU A 199 26.42 -0.28 13.62
CA LEU A 199 26.19 1.17 13.59
C LEU A 199 26.25 1.74 12.18
N SER A 200 27.05 1.15 11.27
CA SER A 200 27.09 1.56 9.86
C SER A 200 27.43 0.38 8.96
N TRP A 201 26.76 0.30 7.81
CA TRP A 201 26.88 -0.82 6.89
C TRP A 201 26.54 -0.40 5.45
N TYR A 202 26.88 -1.28 4.51
CA TYR A 202 26.55 -1.11 3.11
C TYR A 202 26.25 -2.44 2.43
N HIS A 203 25.59 -2.39 1.28
CA HIS A 203 25.48 -3.50 0.34
C HIS A 203 25.01 -3.03 -1.05
N GLU A 204 25.16 -3.88 -2.05
CA GLU A 204 24.42 -3.73 -3.31
C GLU A 204 23.04 -4.35 -3.13
N PHE A 205 21.99 -3.63 -3.51
CA PHE A 205 20.61 -4.06 -3.32
C PHE A 205 19.76 -3.69 -4.53
N ASP A 206 19.03 -4.69 -5.04
CA ASP A 206 18.09 -4.55 -6.15
C ASP A 206 18.63 -3.72 -7.32
N GLY A 207 19.90 -3.93 -7.70
CA GLY A 207 20.56 -3.22 -8.81
C GLY A 207 21.32 -1.94 -8.43
N GLY A 208 21.05 -1.36 -7.25
CA GLY A 208 21.67 -0.15 -6.74
C GLY A 208 22.67 -0.38 -5.61
N ARG A 209 23.08 0.72 -4.96
CA ARG A 209 24.02 0.74 -3.83
C ARG A 209 23.39 1.41 -2.62
N ALA A 210 23.35 0.73 -1.49
CA ALA A 210 22.79 1.24 -0.25
C ALA A 210 23.88 1.35 0.83
N PHE A 211 23.98 2.54 1.43
CA PHE A 211 24.83 2.81 2.59
C PHE A 211 23.96 3.39 3.72
N TYR A 212 24.17 2.92 4.94
CA TYR A 212 23.47 3.43 6.11
C TYR A 212 24.44 3.73 7.25
N THR A 213 24.16 4.80 7.98
CA THR A 213 24.79 5.09 9.28
C THR A 213 23.74 5.47 10.32
N GLY A 214 23.80 4.86 11.50
CA GLY A 214 22.95 5.17 12.65
C GLY A 214 23.33 6.46 13.39
N MET A 215 24.41 7.10 12.97
CA MET A 215 24.93 8.35 13.52
C MET A 215 24.26 9.56 12.84
N GLY A 216 24.18 10.70 13.52
CA GLY A 216 23.64 11.95 12.97
C GLY A 216 22.38 12.50 13.66
N HIS A 217 22.12 12.12 14.92
CA HIS A 217 21.04 12.74 15.71
C HIS A 217 21.39 14.16 16.11
N THR A 218 22.63 14.38 16.55
CA THR A 218 23.08 15.66 17.11
C THR A 218 23.53 16.63 16.00
N PRO A 219 23.21 17.92 16.09
CA PRO A 219 23.79 18.92 15.19
C PRO A 219 25.33 18.94 15.23
N GLU A 220 25.92 18.62 16.39
CA GLU A 220 27.36 18.58 16.63
C GLU A 220 28.05 17.54 15.75
N SER A 221 27.42 16.38 15.51
CA SER A 221 27.95 15.33 14.63
C SER A 221 28.35 15.89 13.26
N PHE A 222 27.54 16.79 12.70
CA PHE A 222 27.78 17.42 11.39
C PHE A 222 28.91 18.47 11.37
N SER A 223 29.65 18.59 12.46
CA SER A 223 30.90 19.37 12.55
C SER A 223 32.12 18.51 12.93
N GLU A 224 31.91 17.24 13.29
CA GLU A 224 32.97 16.33 13.72
C GLU A 224 33.75 15.78 12.52
N PRO A 225 35.10 15.89 12.51
CA PRO A 225 35.90 15.41 11.39
C PRO A 225 35.69 13.93 11.05
N PHE A 226 35.57 13.06 12.07
CA PHE A 226 35.31 11.63 11.88
C PHE A 226 34.00 11.40 11.13
N PHE A 227 32.92 12.04 11.56
CA PHE A 227 31.60 11.83 10.96
C PHE A 227 31.49 12.45 9.57
N LEU A 228 32.09 13.62 9.33
CA LEU A 228 32.14 14.24 8.01
C LEU A 228 32.91 13.39 7.00
N ASP A 229 34.05 12.82 7.39
CA ASP A 229 34.82 11.91 6.54
C ASP A 229 34.05 10.61 6.26
N HIS A 230 33.36 10.08 7.27
CA HIS A 230 32.52 8.89 7.14
C HIS A 230 31.36 9.11 6.17
N LEU A 231 30.65 10.22 6.34
CA LEU A 231 29.52 10.59 5.51
C LEU A 231 29.94 10.84 4.05
N LEU A 232 31.06 11.56 3.84
CA LEU A 232 31.60 11.79 2.50
C LEU A 232 31.89 10.46 1.79
N GLY A 233 32.62 9.55 2.44
CA GLY A 233 32.97 8.27 1.84
C GLY A 233 31.75 7.38 1.56
N GLY A 234 30.72 7.43 2.41
CA GLY A 234 29.45 6.74 2.18
C GLY A 234 28.70 7.29 0.96
N ILE A 235 28.60 8.62 0.86
CA ILE A 235 27.96 9.31 -0.27
C ILE A 235 28.70 9.04 -1.59
N GLU A 236 30.04 9.13 -1.59
CA GLU A 236 30.85 8.87 -2.79
C GLU A 236 30.71 7.44 -3.29
N TRP A 237 30.67 6.46 -2.37
CA TRP A 237 30.46 5.07 -2.72
C TRP A 237 29.04 4.82 -3.27
N ALA A 238 28.01 5.36 -2.61
CA ALA A 238 26.63 5.21 -3.05
C ALA A 238 26.40 5.78 -4.46
N MET A 239 26.94 6.98 -4.75
CA MET A 239 26.87 7.58 -6.09
C MET A 239 27.46 6.70 -7.19
N GLY A 240 28.52 5.93 -6.89
CA GLY A 240 29.22 5.06 -7.83
C GLY A 240 29.54 5.73 -9.17
N SER A 241 29.09 5.13 -10.28
CA SER A 241 29.30 5.71 -11.62
C SER A 241 28.36 6.87 -11.95
N GLY A 242 27.29 7.06 -11.18
CA GLY A 242 26.24 8.07 -11.45
C GLY A 242 25.42 7.83 -12.72
N LYS A 243 25.56 6.66 -13.36
CA LYS A 243 24.86 6.32 -14.62
C LYS A 243 23.69 5.40 -14.31
N LEU A 244 22.48 5.86 -14.63
CA LEU A 244 21.24 5.12 -14.46
C LEU A 244 20.82 4.42 -15.77
N ASP A 245 20.28 3.22 -15.64
CA ASP A 245 19.72 2.42 -16.74
C ASP A 245 18.33 1.89 -16.37
N TYR A 246 17.32 2.72 -16.58
CA TYR A 246 15.92 2.38 -16.30
C TYR A 246 15.36 1.23 -17.16
N SER A 247 16.10 0.75 -18.17
CA SER A 247 15.70 -0.49 -18.88
C SER A 247 15.81 -1.74 -18.00
N LYS A 248 16.53 -1.66 -16.87
CA LYS A 248 16.66 -2.73 -15.88
C LYS A 248 15.56 -2.70 -14.81
N ALA A 249 14.78 -1.64 -14.72
CA ALA A 249 13.74 -1.49 -13.70
C ALA A 249 12.60 -2.49 -13.96
N THR A 250 12.32 -3.33 -12.96
CA THR A 250 11.31 -4.39 -13.01
C THR A 250 10.01 -3.98 -12.31
N THR A 251 10.07 -3.06 -11.35
CA THR A 251 8.89 -2.52 -10.69
C THR A 251 8.00 -1.79 -11.70
N HIS A 252 6.70 -2.11 -11.69
CA HIS A 252 5.71 -1.43 -12.52
C HIS A 252 5.45 -0.03 -12.00
N ARG A 253 5.49 0.94 -12.91
CA ARG A 253 5.15 2.31 -12.60
C ARG A 253 3.66 2.44 -12.29
N VAL A 254 3.33 3.04 -11.14
CA VAL A 254 1.95 3.37 -10.79
C VAL A 254 1.60 4.71 -11.45
N PRO A 255 0.53 4.79 -12.26
CA PRO A 255 0.12 6.08 -12.82
C PRO A 255 -0.45 6.98 -11.73
N PHE A 256 -0.17 8.28 -11.82
CA PHE A 256 -0.84 9.29 -10.99
C PHE A 256 -2.37 9.12 -11.07
N GLU A 257 -3.07 9.39 -9.95
CA GLU A 257 -4.52 9.23 -9.85
C GLU A 257 -5.29 10.04 -10.91
N ASN A 258 -4.76 11.19 -11.31
CA ASN A 258 -5.36 12.02 -12.36
C ASN A 258 -5.22 11.45 -13.79
N ARG A 259 -4.55 10.30 -13.95
CA ARG A 259 -4.40 9.60 -15.25
C ARG A 259 -5.34 8.42 -15.42
N PHE A 260 -6.24 8.15 -14.46
CA PHE A 260 -7.31 7.18 -14.70
C PHE A 260 -8.25 7.70 -15.78
N VAL A 261 -8.47 6.89 -16.83
CA VAL A 261 -9.42 7.16 -17.90
C VAL A 261 -10.63 6.27 -17.70
N LYS A 262 -11.84 6.86 -17.69
CA LYS A 262 -13.09 6.10 -17.64
C LYS A 262 -13.43 5.60 -19.04
N ASN A 263 -13.32 4.28 -19.25
CA ASN A 263 -13.80 3.62 -20.45
C ASN A 263 -15.20 3.04 -20.20
N THR A 264 -16.15 3.38 -21.06
CA THR A 264 -17.52 2.83 -20.99
C THR A 264 -17.60 1.56 -21.81
N PHE A 265 -17.69 0.41 -21.15
CA PHE A 265 -17.91 -0.90 -21.79
C PHE A 265 -19.39 -1.15 -22.06
N VAL A 266 -20.26 -0.78 -21.11
CA VAL A 266 -21.72 -0.99 -21.21
C VAL A 266 -22.42 0.32 -20.88
N SER A 267 -23.49 0.62 -21.61
CA SER A 267 -24.35 1.80 -21.40
C SER A 267 -25.82 1.40 -21.53
N ASN A 268 -26.73 2.32 -21.18
CA ASN A 268 -28.18 2.09 -21.22
C ASN A 268 -28.65 0.92 -20.34
N LEU A 269 -27.96 0.71 -19.21
CA LEU A 269 -28.38 -0.22 -18.18
C LEU A 269 -29.66 0.28 -17.51
N TYR A 270 -30.51 -0.67 -17.15
CA TYR A 270 -31.78 -0.46 -16.48
C TYR A 270 -31.66 -0.81 -15.00
N GLU A 271 -31.45 0.21 -14.16
CA GLU A 271 -31.27 0.05 -12.69
C GLU A 271 -30.17 -0.96 -12.32
N PRO A 272 -28.91 -0.77 -12.81
CA PRO A 272 -27.81 -1.65 -12.46
C PRO A 272 -27.49 -1.55 -10.97
N MET A 273 -27.31 -2.71 -10.32
CA MET A 273 -27.06 -2.77 -8.89
C MET A 273 -25.58 -3.05 -8.62
N GLU A 274 -25.08 -4.20 -9.04
CA GLU A 274 -23.73 -4.69 -8.75
C GLU A 274 -23.16 -5.44 -9.96
N PHE A 275 -21.83 -5.62 -9.98
CA PHE A 275 -21.16 -6.45 -10.97
C PHE A 275 -19.97 -7.15 -10.33
N ASP A 276 -19.56 -8.28 -10.92
CA ASP A 276 -18.35 -8.99 -10.54
C ASP A 276 -17.69 -9.66 -11.76
N PHE A 277 -16.41 -9.95 -11.69
CA PHE A 277 -15.60 -10.48 -12.79
C PHE A 277 -15.45 -12.00 -12.73
N LEU A 278 -15.68 -12.63 -13.88
CA LEU A 278 -15.26 -14.00 -14.12
C LEU A 278 -13.74 -14.07 -14.36
N PRO A 279 -13.09 -15.20 -14.03
CA PRO A 279 -11.64 -15.34 -14.18
C PRO A 279 -11.09 -15.20 -15.61
N ASP A 280 -11.94 -15.24 -16.63
CA ASP A 280 -11.56 -15.06 -18.03
C ASP A 280 -11.68 -13.61 -18.53
N GLY A 281 -12.10 -12.69 -17.66
CA GLY A 281 -12.24 -11.27 -17.94
C GLY A 281 -13.64 -10.86 -18.39
N ARG A 282 -14.63 -11.75 -18.42
CA ARG A 282 -16.04 -11.35 -18.55
C ARG A 282 -16.54 -10.74 -17.24
N ALA A 283 -17.50 -9.82 -17.31
CA ALA A 283 -18.17 -9.25 -16.15
C ALA A 283 -19.65 -9.70 -16.12
N LEU A 284 -20.12 -10.16 -14.97
CA LEU A 284 -21.54 -10.34 -14.68
C LEU A 284 -22.09 -9.03 -14.13
N ILE A 285 -23.14 -8.51 -14.74
CA ILE A 285 -23.77 -7.24 -14.32
C ILE A 285 -25.22 -7.54 -13.99
N ILE A 286 -25.64 -7.25 -12.75
CA ILE A 286 -27.02 -7.45 -12.32
C ILE A 286 -27.82 -6.16 -12.36
N GLN A 287 -29.08 -6.29 -12.69
CA GLN A 287 -30.05 -5.19 -12.72
C GLN A 287 -31.18 -5.50 -11.75
N ARG A 288 -31.68 -4.48 -11.05
CA ARG A 288 -32.63 -4.63 -9.93
C ARG A 288 -33.87 -5.45 -10.30
N LYS A 289 -34.35 -5.37 -11.55
CA LYS A 289 -35.49 -6.15 -12.05
C LYS A 289 -35.17 -7.61 -12.43
N GLY A 290 -34.04 -8.14 -11.98
CA GLY A 290 -33.69 -9.55 -12.08
C GLY A 290 -32.87 -9.94 -13.30
N THR A 291 -32.65 -9.03 -14.26
CA THR A 291 -31.83 -9.34 -15.44
C THR A 291 -30.34 -9.40 -15.07
N ILE A 292 -29.67 -10.44 -15.55
CA ILE A 292 -28.22 -10.60 -15.49
C ILE A 292 -27.67 -10.46 -16.91
N LEU A 293 -26.69 -9.58 -17.07
CA LEU A 293 -25.94 -9.39 -18.32
C LEU A 293 -24.56 -10.01 -18.17
N ILE A 294 -23.97 -10.43 -19.28
CA ILE A 294 -22.57 -10.83 -19.35
C ILE A 294 -21.85 -9.97 -20.39
N CYS A 295 -20.75 -9.33 -20.00
CA CYS A 295 -19.97 -8.43 -20.84
C CYS A 295 -18.54 -8.96 -20.98
N ASP A 296 -18.05 -9.14 -22.19
CA ASP A 296 -16.62 -9.33 -22.44
C ASP A 296 -15.92 -7.98 -22.35
N THR A 297 -15.09 -7.79 -21.33
CA THR A 297 -14.40 -6.51 -21.09
C THR A 297 -13.31 -6.19 -22.11
N LYS A 298 -12.87 -7.16 -22.91
CA LYS A 298 -11.87 -6.93 -23.97
C LYS A 298 -12.51 -6.40 -25.24
N THR A 299 -13.71 -6.86 -25.56
CA THR A 299 -14.42 -6.52 -26.80
C THR A 299 -15.56 -5.52 -26.59
N GLY A 300 -16.05 -5.37 -25.37
CA GLY A 300 -17.25 -4.58 -25.02
C GLY A 300 -18.56 -5.26 -25.42
N VAL A 301 -18.52 -6.48 -25.98
CA VAL A 301 -19.73 -7.21 -26.36
C VAL A 301 -20.48 -7.60 -25.09
N THR A 302 -21.77 -7.23 -25.03
CA THR A 302 -22.64 -7.47 -23.88
C THR A 302 -23.91 -8.15 -24.32
N ASP A 303 -24.21 -9.29 -23.69
CA ASP A 303 -25.41 -10.07 -23.93
C ASP A 303 -26.28 -10.16 -22.66
N SER A 304 -27.58 -10.32 -22.84
CA SER A 304 -28.45 -10.74 -21.74
C SER A 304 -28.22 -12.23 -21.47
N LEU A 305 -27.68 -12.54 -20.29
CA LEU A 305 -27.37 -13.91 -19.89
C LEU A 305 -28.63 -14.65 -19.46
N THR A 306 -29.39 -14.06 -18.52
CA THR A 306 -30.61 -14.64 -17.96
C THR A 306 -31.44 -13.58 -17.23
N ALA A 307 -32.60 -13.97 -16.69
CA ALA A 307 -33.37 -13.17 -15.76
C ALA A 307 -33.92 -14.01 -14.61
N ILE A 308 -33.58 -13.63 -13.38
CA ILE A 308 -34.14 -14.21 -12.16
C ILE A 308 -35.49 -13.54 -11.87
N PRO A 309 -36.58 -14.31 -11.63
CA PRO A 309 -37.83 -13.74 -11.16
C PRO A 309 -37.65 -13.07 -9.80
N VAL A 310 -38.06 -11.81 -9.68
CA VAL A 310 -37.91 -11.02 -8.45
C VAL A 310 -39.20 -10.28 -8.08
N TRP A 311 -39.36 -10.03 -6.78
CA TRP A 311 -40.24 -8.98 -6.28
C TRP A 311 -39.49 -7.64 -6.36
N ASP A 312 -39.97 -6.72 -7.20
CA ASP A 312 -39.21 -5.55 -7.65
C ASP A 312 -39.75 -4.20 -7.15
N LYS A 313 -40.50 -4.19 -6.04
CA LYS A 313 -41.05 -2.96 -5.47
C LYS A 313 -40.06 -2.28 -4.55
N PHE A 314 -40.23 -0.96 -4.40
CA PHE A 314 -39.35 -0.12 -3.59
C PHE A 314 -37.88 -0.27 -4.02
N GLU A 315 -37.00 -0.67 -3.11
CA GLU A 315 -35.56 -0.85 -3.34
C GLU A 315 -35.15 -2.31 -3.55
N ASP A 316 -36.08 -3.23 -3.33
CA ASP A 316 -35.87 -4.67 -3.44
C ASP A 316 -35.87 -5.13 -4.91
N GLY A 317 -35.33 -6.33 -5.14
CA GLY A 317 -35.09 -6.89 -6.45
C GLY A 317 -33.87 -7.83 -6.45
N LEU A 318 -33.09 -7.82 -7.52
CA LEU A 318 -31.76 -8.45 -7.57
C LEU A 318 -30.70 -7.41 -7.21
N MET A 319 -30.09 -7.55 -6.03
CA MET A 319 -29.32 -6.47 -5.38
C MET A 319 -27.82 -6.72 -5.31
N GLY A 320 -27.41 -8.00 -5.20
CA GLY A 320 -26.01 -8.37 -5.14
C GLY A 320 -25.61 -9.59 -5.95
N VAL A 321 -24.35 -9.63 -6.36
CA VAL A 321 -23.72 -10.74 -7.09
C VAL A 321 -22.28 -10.91 -6.62
N ALA A 322 -21.86 -12.16 -6.40
CA ALA A 322 -20.47 -12.51 -6.17
C ALA A 322 -20.11 -13.81 -6.90
N VAL A 323 -18.98 -13.81 -7.57
CA VAL A 323 -18.39 -14.96 -8.24
C VAL A 323 -17.54 -15.72 -7.23
N ASP A 324 -17.71 -17.03 -7.18
CA ASP A 324 -16.94 -17.89 -6.28
C ASP A 324 -15.42 -17.72 -6.53
N PRO A 325 -14.57 -17.55 -5.49
CA PRO A 325 -13.12 -17.43 -5.69
C PRO A 325 -12.50 -18.62 -6.43
N ASN A 326 -13.12 -19.80 -6.32
CA ASN A 326 -12.74 -21.03 -7.01
C ASN A 326 -13.64 -21.30 -8.23
N TYR A 327 -14.20 -20.27 -8.87
CA TYR A 327 -15.13 -20.39 -10.01
C TYR A 327 -14.64 -21.33 -11.12
N LYS A 328 -13.33 -21.38 -11.40
CA LYS A 328 -12.77 -22.28 -12.42
C LYS A 328 -13.05 -23.77 -12.16
N GLU A 329 -13.29 -24.12 -10.91
CA GLU A 329 -13.54 -25.48 -10.43
C GLU A 329 -15.03 -25.67 -10.11
N THR A 330 -15.67 -24.65 -9.53
CA THR A 330 -17.03 -24.74 -9.00
C THR A 330 -18.09 -24.31 -10.00
N ASN A 331 -17.78 -23.37 -10.90
CA ASN A 331 -18.72 -22.62 -11.73
C ASN A 331 -19.83 -21.93 -10.92
N TRP A 332 -19.58 -21.61 -9.65
CA TRP A 332 -20.62 -21.06 -8.77
C TRP A 332 -20.69 -19.54 -8.81
N VAL A 333 -21.93 -19.05 -8.81
CA VAL A 333 -22.27 -17.62 -8.68
C VAL A 333 -23.30 -17.49 -7.58
N TYR A 334 -23.08 -16.53 -6.68
CA TYR A 334 -23.96 -16.19 -5.59
C TYR A 334 -24.72 -14.91 -5.95
N VAL A 335 -26.01 -14.89 -5.64
CA VAL A 335 -26.87 -13.72 -5.84
C VAL A 335 -27.67 -13.44 -4.58
N TYR A 336 -27.84 -12.15 -4.26
CA TYR A 336 -28.74 -11.69 -3.21
C TYR A 336 -29.96 -11.02 -3.85
N TYR A 337 -31.14 -11.60 -3.65
CA TYR A 337 -32.35 -11.14 -4.32
C TYR A 337 -33.64 -11.34 -3.51
N SER A 338 -34.68 -10.65 -3.94
CA SER A 338 -36.02 -10.69 -3.38
C SER A 338 -36.91 -11.66 -4.17
N PRO A 339 -37.16 -12.89 -3.70
CA PRO A 339 -37.99 -13.84 -4.43
C PRO A 339 -39.45 -13.37 -4.52
N PRO A 340 -40.17 -13.71 -5.61
CA PRO A 340 -41.61 -13.48 -5.69
C PRO A 340 -42.36 -14.36 -4.69
N GLY A 341 -43.60 -13.97 -4.36
CA GLY A 341 -44.47 -14.69 -3.43
C GLY A 341 -44.80 -13.88 -2.19
N ASP A 342 -45.46 -14.53 -1.23
CA ASP A 342 -46.03 -13.87 -0.05
C ASP A 342 -45.05 -13.78 1.14
N GLU A 343 -43.95 -14.53 1.11
CA GLU A 343 -42.92 -14.48 2.15
C GLU A 343 -42.09 -13.19 2.00
N SER A 344 -42.11 -12.33 3.03
CA SER A 344 -41.34 -11.07 3.04
C SER A 344 -39.89 -11.31 3.45
N VAL A 345 -39.11 -11.86 2.51
CA VAL A 345 -37.68 -12.11 2.65
C VAL A 345 -36.91 -11.65 1.42
N ASN A 346 -35.63 -11.38 1.64
CA ASN A 346 -34.55 -11.37 0.66
C ASN A 346 -33.63 -12.57 0.96
N GLN A 347 -32.94 -13.12 -0.03
CA GLN A 347 -32.14 -14.33 0.17
C GLN A 347 -30.85 -14.34 -0.63
N ILE A 348 -29.83 -14.98 -0.05
CA ILE A 348 -28.62 -15.41 -0.78
C ILE A 348 -28.96 -16.75 -1.40
N SER A 349 -28.67 -16.90 -2.69
CA SER A 349 -28.72 -18.20 -3.36
C SER A 349 -27.53 -18.39 -4.27
N ARG A 350 -27.11 -19.64 -4.41
CA ARG A 350 -25.99 -20.06 -5.24
C ARG A 350 -26.49 -20.87 -6.43
N PHE A 351 -26.06 -20.48 -7.62
CA PHE A 351 -26.33 -21.14 -8.90
C PHE A 351 -25.04 -21.58 -9.57
N THR A 352 -25.17 -22.44 -10.59
CA THR A 352 -24.08 -22.85 -11.48
C THR A 352 -24.19 -22.08 -12.80
N LEU A 353 -23.08 -21.52 -13.25
CA LEU A 353 -22.92 -20.86 -14.55
C LEU A 353 -21.90 -21.64 -15.40
N ASP A 354 -22.38 -22.48 -16.30
CA ASP A 354 -21.53 -23.22 -17.24
C ASP A 354 -21.35 -22.43 -18.55
N GLY A 355 -20.20 -21.78 -18.68
CA GLY A 355 -19.91 -20.87 -19.80
C GLY A 355 -20.84 -19.65 -19.80
N ASN A 356 -21.85 -19.67 -20.67
CA ASN A 356 -22.93 -18.66 -20.77
C ASN A 356 -24.31 -19.27 -20.45
N THR A 357 -24.36 -20.42 -19.78
CA THR A 357 -25.62 -21.10 -19.45
C THR A 357 -25.87 -21.04 -17.95
N TRP A 358 -26.95 -20.35 -17.56
CA TRP A 358 -27.40 -20.29 -16.18
C TRP A 358 -28.29 -21.49 -15.85
N ASP A 359 -27.86 -22.35 -14.92
CA ASP A 359 -28.64 -23.51 -14.50
C ASP A 359 -29.55 -23.17 -13.31
N PHE A 360 -30.84 -22.94 -13.58
CA PHE A 360 -31.83 -22.65 -12.55
C PHE A 360 -32.10 -23.84 -11.62
N ASP A 361 -31.93 -25.08 -12.07
CA ASP A 361 -32.18 -26.28 -11.25
C ASP A 361 -31.07 -26.50 -10.22
N SER A 362 -29.92 -25.81 -10.37
CA SER A 362 -28.77 -25.89 -9.47
C SER A 362 -28.90 -25.02 -8.21
N GLU A 363 -30.01 -24.29 -8.03
CA GLU A 363 -30.21 -23.35 -6.92
C GLU A 363 -29.97 -24.01 -5.56
N LYS A 364 -29.19 -23.34 -4.72
CA LYS A 364 -29.15 -23.57 -3.28
C LYS A 364 -29.39 -22.26 -2.54
N VAL A 365 -30.47 -22.23 -1.77
CA VAL A 365 -30.76 -21.11 -0.87
C VAL A 365 -29.85 -21.22 0.35
N ILE A 366 -28.99 -20.24 0.56
CA ILE A 366 -27.98 -20.24 1.62
C ILE A 366 -28.54 -19.59 2.89
N MET A 367 -29.14 -18.41 2.74
CA MET A 367 -29.62 -17.60 3.86
C MET A 367 -30.82 -16.77 3.44
N LYS A 368 -31.81 -16.65 4.33
CA LYS A 368 -32.93 -15.72 4.21
C LYS A 368 -32.81 -14.60 5.25
N VAL A 369 -33.01 -13.36 4.80
CA VAL A 369 -33.07 -12.15 5.61
C VAL A 369 -34.49 -11.62 5.53
N THR A 370 -35.15 -11.49 6.67
CA THR A 370 -36.48 -10.89 6.75
C THR A 370 -36.45 -9.45 6.23
N THR A 371 -37.47 -9.05 5.48
CA THR A 371 -37.67 -7.66 5.02
C THR A 371 -39.12 -7.24 5.29
N GLN A 372 -39.44 -5.95 5.33
CA GLN A 372 -40.82 -5.49 5.25
C GLN A 372 -41.18 -5.11 3.80
N ARG A 373 -42.41 -5.41 3.40
CA ARG A 373 -42.92 -5.13 2.04
C ARG A 373 -44.02 -4.07 2.02
N VAL A 374 -44.05 -3.20 3.03
CA VAL A 374 -45.09 -2.17 3.22
C VAL A 374 -44.69 -0.84 2.60
N THR A 375 -43.42 -0.46 2.77
CA THR A 375 -42.82 0.78 2.28
C THR A 375 -41.36 0.53 1.89
N CYS A 376 -40.69 1.50 1.29
CA CYS A 376 -39.21 1.54 1.34
C CYS A 376 -38.76 1.83 2.79
N CYS A 377 -37.51 1.63 3.20
CA CYS A 377 -36.25 1.88 2.48
C CYS A 377 -35.10 1.11 3.17
N HIS A 378 -33.89 1.25 2.64
CA HIS A 378 -32.64 0.65 3.12
C HIS A 378 -32.60 -0.87 2.99
N SER A 379 -32.64 -1.37 1.76
CA SER A 379 -32.48 -2.81 1.51
C SER A 379 -31.01 -3.27 1.60
N GLY A 380 -30.03 -2.40 1.29
CA GLY A 380 -28.63 -2.79 1.13
C GLY A 380 -28.45 -3.83 0.01
N GLY A 381 -27.58 -4.84 0.25
CA GLY A 381 -27.58 -6.07 -0.54
C GLY A 381 -26.34 -6.36 -1.37
N SER A 382 -25.19 -5.78 -1.03
CA SER A 382 -23.90 -6.03 -1.70
C SER A 382 -23.29 -7.35 -1.21
N LEU A 383 -22.71 -8.12 -2.13
CA LEU A 383 -21.98 -9.36 -1.85
C LEU A 383 -20.49 -9.20 -2.20
N GLU A 384 -19.61 -9.77 -1.38
CA GLU A 384 -18.16 -9.80 -1.66
C GLU A 384 -17.51 -10.99 -0.96
N PHE A 385 -16.54 -11.63 -1.61
CA PHE A 385 -15.71 -12.67 -0.99
C PHE A 385 -14.40 -12.10 -0.46
N ASP A 386 -13.93 -12.59 0.68
CA ASP A 386 -12.53 -12.43 1.07
C ASP A 386 -11.63 -13.53 0.47
N ARG A 387 -10.31 -13.36 0.60
CA ARG A 387 -9.31 -14.33 0.15
C ARG A 387 -9.35 -15.69 0.86
N HIS A 388 -10.13 -15.80 1.93
CA HIS A 388 -10.31 -17.03 2.71
C HIS A 388 -11.59 -17.79 2.32
N GLY A 389 -12.34 -17.28 1.34
CA GLY A 389 -13.58 -17.89 0.88
C GLY A 389 -14.79 -17.57 1.76
N ASN A 390 -14.69 -16.58 2.65
CA ASN A 390 -15.85 -16.11 3.40
C ASN A 390 -16.66 -15.13 2.55
N LEU A 391 -17.97 -15.34 2.52
CA LEU A 391 -18.93 -14.48 1.84
C LEU A 391 -19.44 -13.42 2.82
N PHE A 392 -19.32 -12.16 2.42
CA PHE A 392 -19.89 -11.03 3.11
C PHE A 392 -21.20 -10.61 2.44
N LEU A 393 -22.19 -10.26 3.26
CA LEU A 393 -23.45 -9.67 2.80
C LEU A 393 -23.71 -8.38 3.55
N SER A 394 -23.90 -7.28 2.83
CA SER A 394 -24.41 -6.04 3.41
C SER A 394 -25.94 -6.05 3.45
N THR A 395 -26.52 -5.67 4.59
CA THR A 395 -27.98 -5.56 4.75
C THR A 395 -28.32 -4.20 5.34
N GLY A 396 -29.26 -3.51 4.70
CA GLY A 396 -29.82 -2.31 5.29
C GLY A 396 -30.76 -2.64 6.45
N ASP A 397 -31.10 -1.62 7.22
CA ASP A 397 -31.94 -1.71 8.41
C ASP A 397 -33.43 -1.86 8.09
N ASP A 398 -33.77 -1.83 6.79
CA ASP A 398 -35.12 -2.02 6.26
C ASP A 398 -36.12 -1.01 6.87
N THR A 399 -35.65 0.16 7.29
CA THR A 399 -36.44 1.17 7.99
C THR A 399 -36.58 2.44 7.17
N ASN A 400 -37.81 2.94 7.05
CA ASN A 400 -38.08 4.19 6.38
C ASN A 400 -37.58 5.40 7.20
N PRO A 401 -36.65 6.23 6.68
CA PRO A 401 -36.09 7.36 7.42
C PRO A 401 -36.92 8.65 7.30
N PHE A 402 -37.94 8.69 6.45
CA PHE A 402 -38.54 9.96 6.02
C PHE A 402 -39.69 10.46 6.91
N ALA A 403 -40.15 9.65 7.86
CA ALA A 403 -41.22 10.02 8.78
C ALA A 403 -40.74 10.34 10.21
N SER A 404 -39.45 10.66 10.37
CA SER A 404 -38.83 10.99 11.65
C SER A 404 -38.32 12.44 11.74
N ASP A 405 -38.67 13.31 10.77
CA ASP A 405 -38.30 14.73 10.75
C ASP A 405 -36.79 15.00 10.97
N GLY A 406 -35.93 14.13 10.43
CA GLY A 406 -34.47 14.23 10.56
C GLY A 406 -33.90 13.65 11.86
N TYR A 407 -34.74 13.12 12.76
CA TYR A 407 -34.32 12.34 13.93
C TYR A 407 -34.17 10.85 13.59
N ALA A 408 -33.58 10.08 14.49
CA ALA A 408 -33.55 8.63 14.38
C ALA A 408 -34.99 8.07 14.28
N PRO A 409 -35.31 7.21 13.29
CA PRO A 409 -36.66 6.67 13.15
C PRO A 409 -36.91 5.62 14.23
N ILE A 410 -37.62 6.04 15.28
CA ILE A 410 -38.00 5.24 16.43
C ILE A 410 -39.49 5.49 16.69
N ASP A 411 -40.35 4.56 16.27
CA ASP A 411 -41.80 4.74 16.29
C ASP A 411 -42.55 3.49 16.73
N GLU A 412 -42.71 3.33 18.04
CA GLU A 412 -43.31 2.15 18.68
C GLU A 412 -44.85 2.09 18.58
N ARG A 413 -45.49 3.02 17.85
CA ARG A 413 -46.95 3.03 17.72
C ARG A 413 -47.41 1.81 16.89
N PRO A 414 -48.57 1.19 17.21
CA PRO A 414 -49.10 0.07 16.43
C PRO A 414 -49.24 0.43 14.94
N GLY A 415 -48.74 -0.43 14.04
CA GLY A 415 -48.78 -0.22 12.59
C GLY A 415 -47.68 0.70 12.04
N ARG A 416 -46.71 1.10 12.87
CA ARG A 416 -45.56 1.95 12.50
C ARG A 416 -44.23 1.22 12.50
N GLU A 417 -44.26 -0.11 12.54
CA GLU A 417 -43.06 -0.97 12.56
C GLU A 417 -42.07 -0.67 11.40
N PRO A 418 -42.51 -0.32 10.17
CA PRO A 418 -41.60 0.08 9.10
C PRO A 418 -40.80 1.37 9.35
N TRP A 419 -41.15 2.16 10.37
CA TRP A 419 -40.48 3.42 10.77
C TRP A 419 -39.79 3.32 12.14
N ASP A 420 -39.64 2.11 12.67
CA ASP A 420 -38.94 1.86 13.93
C ASP A 420 -37.66 1.05 13.69
N ALA A 421 -36.50 1.70 13.76
CA ALA A 421 -35.19 1.08 13.55
C ALA A 421 -34.72 0.22 14.73
N GLN A 422 -35.37 0.30 15.90
CA GLN A 422 -34.99 -0.51 17.06
C GLN A 422 -35.11 -2.01 16.80
N ARG A 423 -35.93 -2.41 15.82
CA ARG A 423 -36.13 -3.83 15.47
C ARG A 423 -34.95 -4.47 14.74
N SER A 424 -34.07 -3.68 14.12
CA SER A 424 -33.05 -4.15 13.18
C SER A 424 -31.63 -3.75 13.57
N SER A 425 -31.15 -2.54 13.24
CA SER A 425 -29.72 -2.16 13.34
C SER A 425 -29.09 -2.49 14.69
N SER A 426 -29.79 -2.17 15.79
CA SER A 426 -29.34 -2.40 17.18
C SER A 426 -29.79 -3.74 17.76
N ASN A 427 -30.55 -4.56 17.02
CA ASN A 427 -31.01 -5.87 17.46
C ASN A 427 -29.95 -6.94 17.13
N THR A 428 -29.41 -7.58 18.16
CA THR A 428 -28.37 -8.62 18.05
C THR A 428 -28.90 -9.92 17.48
N ASN A 429 -30.23 -10.11 17.50
CA ASN A 429 -30.90 -11.30 17.00
C ASN A 429 -31.58 -11.09 15.63
N ASP A 430 -31.20 -10.03 14.91
CA ASP A 430 -31.74 -9.68 13.59
C ASP A 430 -30.60 -9.50 12.59
N LEU A 431 -30.81 -9.97 11.37
CA LEU A 431 -29.82 -9.93 10.30
C LEU A 431 -29.80 -8.59 9.56
N ARG A 432 -30.80 -7.73 9.73
CA ARG A 432 -30.90 -6.42 9.07
C ARG A 432 -30.06 -5.35 9.77
N GLY A 433 -29.58 -4.38 8.99
CA GLY A 433 -28.73 -3.29 9.48
C GLY A 433 -27.37 -3.80 9.94
N LYS A 434 -26.82 -4.77 9.20
CA LYS A 434 -25.58 -5.50 9.50
C LYS A 434 -24.70 -5.63 8.26
N ILE A 435 -23.43 -5.93 8.49
CA ILE A 435 -22.62 -6.68 7.53
C ILE A 435 -22.43 -8.07 8.11
N LEU A 436 -22.88 -9.07 7.37
CA LEU A 436 -22.84 -10.48 7.74
C LEU A 436 -21.61 -11.14 7.11
N ARG A 437 -21.05 -12.14 7.78
CA ARG A 437 -19.93 -12.93 7.27
C ARG A 437 -20.13 -14.40 7.56
N ILE A 438 -20.15 -15.22 6.52
CA ILE A 438 -20.33 -16.67 6.57
C ILE A 438 -19.31 -17.37 5.66
N HIS A 439 -19.11 -18.67 5.82
CA HIS A 439 -18.39 -19.49 4.84
C HIS A 439 -19.39 -20.45 4.17
N PRO A 440 -19.78 -20.23 2.91
CA PRO A 440 -20.74 -21.09 2.21
C PRO A 440 -20.20 -22.50 1.96
N GLU A 441 -21.06 -23.50 2.09
CA GLU A 441 -20.72 -24.91 1.85
C GLU A 441 -21.36 -25.46 0.55
N PRO A 442 -20.79 -26.50 -0.07
CA PRO A 442 -21.26 -27.04 -1.35
C PRO A 442 -22.74 -27.49 -1.39
N ASP A 443 -23.28 -27.93 -0.25
CA ASP A 443 -24.65 -28.43 -0.13
C ASP A 443 -25.70 -27.32 0.06
N GLY A 444 -25.26 -26.08 0.21
CA GLY A 444 -26.11 -24.92 0.47
C GLY A 444 -26.18 -24.50 1.94
N SER A 445 -25.53 -25.24 2.83
CA SER A 445 -25.32 -24.80 4.22
C SER A 445 -24.18 -23.76 4.30
N TYR A 446 -23.87 -23.31 5.51
CA TYR A 446 -22.73 -22.42 5.77
C TYR A 446 -22.18 -22.66 7.18
N THR A 447 -20.92 -22.30 7.39
CA THR A 447 -20.26 -22.25 8.70
C THR A 447 -19.97 -20.81 9.12
N ILE A 448 -19.69 -20.59 10.41
CA ILE A 448 -19.38 -19.26 10.96
C ILE A 448 -17.86 -19.08 11.08
N PRO A 449 -17.27 -18.10 10.37
CA PRO A 449 -15.85 -17.79 10.50
C PRO A 449 -15.49 -17.21 11.88
N GLU A 450 -14.29 -17.53 12.36
CA GLU A 450 -13.75 -16.95 13.58
C GLU A 450 -13.61 -15.42 13.47
N GLY A 451 -13.92 -14.70 14.55
CA GLY A 451 -13.82 -13.23 14.62
C GLY A 451 -15.10 -12.48 14.25
N ASN A 452 -16.22 -13.18 14.05
CA ASN A 452 -17.55 -12.53 14.04
C ASN A 452 -17.87 -11.95 15.43
N LEU A 453 -18.75 -10.95 15.47
CA LEU A 453 -19.05 -10.17 16.67
C LEU A 453 -19.66 -11.01 17.79
N PHE A 454 -20.43 -12.05 17.43
CA PHE A 454 -21.05 -12.97 18.38
C PHE A 454 -20.60 -14.41 18.11
N PRO A 455 -20.18 -15.16 19.14
CA PRO A 455 -19.86 -16.57 18.99
C PRO A 455 -21.12 -17.43 18.78
N GLU A 456 -20.95 -18.57 18.14
CA GLU A 456 -22.02 -19.56 18.00
C GLU A 456 -22.59 -19.98 19.38
N GLY A 457 -23.91 -20.11 19.44
CA GLY A 457 -24.62 -20.53 20.65
C GLY A 457 -24.85 -19.44 21.71
N MET A 458 -24.38 -18.20 21.49
CA MET A 458 -24.65 -17.09 22.40
C MET A 458 -26.13 -16.68 22.36
N GLU A 459 -26.77 -16.66 23.53
CA GLU A 459 -28.21 -16.43 23.66
C GLU A 459 -28.64 -15.07 23.07
N LYS A 460 -29.73 -15.06 22.30
CA LYS A 460 -30.31 -13.85 21.66
C LYS A 460 -29.36 -13.12 20.72
N THR A 461 -28.45 -13.84 20.10
CA THR A 461 -27.55 -13.27 19.08
C THR A 461 -27.53 -14.11 17.82
N ARG A 462 -27.13 -13.48 16.71
CA ARG A 462 -26.88 -14.15 15.44
C ARG A 462 -25.37 -14.19 15.17
N PRO A 463 -24.75 -15.39 15.12
CA PRO A 463 -23.31 -15.50 14.94
C PRO A 463 -22.83 -15.08 13.54
N GLU A 464 -23.74 -14.88 12.59
CA GLU A 464 -23.43 -14.37 11.25
C GLU A 464 -23.00 -12.89 11.26
N ILE A 465 -23.28 -12.16 12.34
CA ILE A 465 -23.03 -10.72 12.42
C ILE A 465 -21.53 -10.45 12.57
N PHE A 466 -20.96 -9.75 11.60
CA PHE A 466 -19.57 -9.26 11.64
C PHE A 466 -19.52 -7.77 12.02
N VAL A 467 -20.39 -6.96 11.41
CA VAL A 467 -20.59 -5.54 11.75
C VAL A 467 -22.05 -5.29 12.11
N MET A 468 -22.28 -4.44 13.10
CA MET A 468 -23.61 -4.12 13.61
C MET A 468 -23.81 -2.61 13.73
N GLY A 469 -25.06 -2.16 13.57
CA GLY A 469 -25.44 -0.76 13.69
C GLY A 469 -25.50 0.00 12.37
N CYS A 470 -25.36 -0.70 11.24
CA CYS A 470 -25.46 -0.09 9.91
C CYS A 470 -26.90 0.34 9.61
N ARG A 471 -27.05 1.37 8.78
CA ARG A 471 -28.36 1.87 8.32
C ARG A 471 -28.66 1.36 6.92
N ASN A 472 -27.82 1.69 5.95
CA ASN A 472 -27.91 1.25 4.57
C ASN A 472 -26.50 1.09 3.97
N PRO A 473 -25.74 0.05 4.37
CA PRO A 473 -24.43 -0.22 3.80
C PRO A 473 -24.60 -0.68 2.34
N PHE A 474 -24.66 0.26 1.39
CA PHE A 474 -25.13 0.00 0.03
C PHE A 474 -24.12 -0.80 -0.80
N ARG A 475 -22.82 -0.53 -0.63
CA ARG A 475 -21.73 -1.28 -1.27
C ARG A 475 -20.63 -1.57 -0.27
N ILE A 476 -20.07 -2.77 -0.36
CA ILE A 476 -18.91 -3.22 0.41
C ILE A 476 -17.74 -3.50 -0.53
N ALA A 477 -16.53 -3.45 0.01
CA ALA A 477 -15.31 -3.89 -0.66
C ALA A 477 -14.35 -4.47 0.37
N ILE A 478 -13.58 -5.49 -0.03
CA ILE A 478 -12.58 -6.13 0.83
C ILE A 478 -11.20 -5.92 0.21
N ASP A 479 -10.28 -5.34 0.98
CA ASP A 479 -8.87 -5.32 0.63
C ASP A 479 -8.29 -6.74 0.78
N GLN A 480 -8.13 -7.44 -0.34
CA GLN A 480 -7.63 -8.80 -0.40
C GLN A 480 -6.19 -8.98 0.13
N LYS A 481 -5.43 -7.89 0.32
CA LYS A 481 -4.08 -7.94 0.90
C LYS A 481 -4.11 -7.79 2.42
N LYS A 482 -4.90 -6.84 2.91
CA LYS A 482 -4.95 -6.42 4.33
C LYS A 482 -6.11 -7.00 5.14
N ASP A 483 -7.07 -7.65 4.48
CA ASP A 483 -8.35 -8.12 5.04
C ASP A 483 -9.18 -6.97 5.65
N TRP A 484 -9.06 -5.76 5.10
CA TRP A 484 -9.84 -4.62 5.54
C TRP A 484 -11.19 -4.57 4.81
N LEU A 485 -12.26 -4.50 5.59
CA LEU A 485 -13.61 -4.27 5.10
C LEU A 485 -13.88 -2.77 5.00
N TYR A 486 -14.27 -2.31 3.81
CA TYR A 486 -14.76 -0.98 3.54
C TYR A 486 -16.24 -1.04 3.18
N TRP A 487 -17.04 -0.06 3.60
CA TRP A 487 -18.41 0.08 3.16
C TRP A 487 -18.84 1.53 3.05
N GLY A 488 -19.75 1.80 2.11
CA GLY A 488 -20.46 3.07 2.01
C GLY A 488 -21.83 2.94 2.67
N ASP A 489 -22.02 3.60 3.81
CA ASP A 489 -23.33 3.73 4.46
C ASP A 489 -24.04 4.99 3.93
N VAL A 490 -25.30 4.87 3.51
CA VAL A 490 -26.04 5.91 2.78
C VAL A 490 -27.22 6.45 3.58
#